data_AF-A0A174K7X7-F1
#
_entry.id   AF-A0A174K7X7-F1
#
_cell.length_a   1.000
_cell.length_b   1.000
_cell.length_c   1.000
_cell.angle_alpha   90.00
_cell.angle_beta   90.00
_cell.angle_gamma   90.00
#
_symmetry.space_group_name_H-M   'P 1'
#
loop_
_entity.id
_entity.type
_entity.pdbx_description
1 polymer ?
#
loop_
_entity_poly.entity_id
_entity_poly.type
_entity_poly.pdbx_seq_one_letter_code
_entity_poly.pdbx_strand_id
1 'polypeptide(L)' 'MLKLLTYFYIKESRGKEMMAMLWAQQIMLGKKEYKDVPRLLKEKVKEILIDSGFEELVTDNSEK' A
#
# COMPACT_ATOMS: atom_id res chain seq x y z
N MET A 1 -30.88 2.53 -6.70
CA MET A 1 -30.25 3.08 -5.47
C MET A 1 -28.96 2.35 -5.09
N LEU A 2 -28.96 1.02 -4.91
CA LEU A 2 -27.75 0.25 -4.56
C LEU A 2 -26.55 0.45 -5.50
N LYS A 3 -26.77 0.55 -6.82
CA LYS A 3 -25.70 0.73 -7.81
C LYS A 3 -24.86 2.01 -7.62
N LEU A 4 -25.42 3.06 -7.03
CA LEU A 4 -24.70 4.32 -6.79
C LEU A 4 -23.83 4.23 -5.53
N LEU A 5 -24.34 3.57 -4.49
CA LEU A 5 -23.60 3.33 -3.24
C LEU A 5 -22.40 2.41 -3.48
N THR A 6 -22.58 1.34 -4.26
CA THR A 6 -21.47 0.46 -4.64
C THR A 6 -20.46 1.16 -5.53
N TYR A 7 -20.89 2.00 -6.47
CA TYR A 7 -19.98 2.77 -7.32
C TYR A 7 -19.11 3.75 -6.51
N PHE A 8 -19.68 4.48 -5.55
CA PHE A 8 -18.92 5.38 -4.67
C PHE A 8 -17.96 4.61 -3.76
N TYR A 9 -18.42 3.50 -3.18
CA TYR A 9 -17.59 2.64 -2.35
C TYR A 9 -16.40 2.04 -3.14
N ILE A 10 -16.65 1.57 -4.37
CA ILE A 10 -15.60 1.06 -5.27
C ILE A 10 -14.62 2.18 -5.65
N LYS A 11 -15.10 3.41 -5.91
CA LYS A 11 -14.24 4.54 -6.29
C LYS A 11 -13.28 4.94 -5.17
N GLU A 12 -13.74 4.93 -3.91
CA GLU A 12 -12.90 5.23 -2.76
C GLU A 12 -11.86 4.13 -2.51
N SER A 13 -12.27 2.85 -2.61
CA SER A 13 -11.37 1.70 -2.45
C SER A 13 -10.29 1.65 -3.54
N ARG A 14 -10.66 1.93 -4.80
CA ARG A 14 -9.71 1.99 -5.93
C ARG A 14 -8.66 3.09 -5.77
N GLY A 15 -9.01 4.21 -5.14
CA GLY A 15 -8.04 5.28 -4.84
C GLY A 15 -6.98 4.83 -3.84
N LYS A 16 -7.39 4.09 -2.80
CA LYS A 16 -6.47 3.54 -1.78
C LYS A 16 -5.55 2.46 -2.39
N GLU A 17 -6.08 1.60 -3.24
CA GLU A 17 -5.28 0.59 -3.96
C GLU A 17 -4.23 1.23 -4.88
N MET A 18 -4.62 2.22 -5.69
CA MET A 18 -3.68 2.92 -6.57
C MET A 18 -2.57 3.63 -5.78
N MET A 19 -2.92 4.24 -4.65
CA MET A 19 -1.93 4.87 -3.77
C MET A 19 -0.99 3.84 -3.12
N ALA A 20 -1.50 2.68 -2.71
CA ALA A 20 -0.68 1.59 -2.18
C ALA A 20 0.31 1.05 -3.22
N MET A 21 -0.11 0.88 -4.48
CA MET A 21 0.80 0.48 -5.56
C MET A 21 1.91 1.50 -5.80
N LEU A 22 1.58 2.79 -5.84
CA LEU A 22 2.58 3.86 -5.98
C LEU A 22 3.55 3.88 -4.81
N TRP A 23 3.07 3.67 -3.59
CA TRP A 23 3.91 3.57 -2.40
C TRP A 23 4.86 2.38 -2.45
N ALA A 24 4.37 1.19 -2.79
CA ALA A 24 5.20 -0.01 -2.96
C ALA A 24 6.29 0.24 -4.01
N GLN A 25 5.96 0.89 -5.14
CA GLN A 25 6.95 1.28 -6.15
C GLN A 25 7.99 2.26 -5.61
N GLN A 26 7.62 3.26 -4.81
CA GLN A 26 8.60 4.18 -4.21
C GLN A 26 9.57 3.43 -3.28
N ILE A 27 9.09 2.41 -2.57
CA ILE A 27 9.91 1.57 -1.70
C ILE A 27 10.84 0.67 -2.52
N MET A 28 10.33 0.01 -3.57
CA MET A 28 11.15 -0.79 -4.49
C MET A 28 12.24 0.04 -5.19
N LEU A 29 11.96 1.32 -5.47
CA LEU A 29 12.93 2.25 -6.03
C LEU A 29 13.91 2.82 -4.98
N GLY A 30 13.79 2.44 -3.71
CA GLY A 30 14.63 2.92 -2.61
C GLY A 30 14.44 4.40 -2.26
N LYS A 31 13.36 5.02 -2.74
CA LYS A 31 13.08 6.45 -2.49
C LYS A 31 12.38 6.70 -1.15
N LYS A 32 11.74 5.66 -0.61
CA LYS A 32 11.04 5.67 0.68
C LYS A 32 11.24 4.35 1.39
N GLU A 33 11.09 4.36 2.70
CA GLU A 33 11.12 3.15 3.51
C GLU A 33 9.70 2.73 3.89
N TYR A 34 9.50 1.43 4.17
CA TYR A 34 8.20 0.89 4.57
C TYR A 34 7.66 1.53 5.87
N LYS A 35 8.54 2.00 6.77
CA LYS A 35 8.17 2.76 7.98
C LYS A 35 7.45 4.07 7.68
N ASP A 36 7.70 4.68 6.51
CA ASP A 36 7.12 5.97 6.10
C ASP A 36 5.70 5.81 5.54
N VAL A 37 5.25 4.56 5.32
CA VAL A 37 3.94 4.28 4.74
C VAL A 37 2.84 4.65 5.75
N PRO A 38 1.83 5.45 5.33
CA PRO A 38 0.69 5.76 6.18
C PRO A 38 0.00 4.49 6.68
N ARG A 39 -0.38 4.46 7.97
CA ARG A 39 -1.01 3.27 8.60
C ARG A 39 -2.15 2.66 7.79
N LEU A 40 -2.97 3.50 7.15
CA LEU A 40 -4.12 3.08 6.33
C LEU A 40 -3.73 2.31 5.06
N LEU A 41 -2.51 2.50 4.54
CA LEU A 41 -2.02 1.83 3.33
C LEU A 41 -0.98 0.75 3.66
N LYS A 42 -0.48 0.71 4.89
CA LYS A 42 0.66 -0.11 5.31
C LYS A 42 0.44 -1.60 5.07
N GLU A 43 -0.74 -2.11 5.41
CA GLU A 43 -1.14 -3.50 5.15
C GLU A 43 -1.16 -3.81 3.64
N LYS A 44 -1.76 -2.94 2.83
CA LYS A 44 -1.86 -3.15 1.38
C LYS A 44 -0.51 -3.04 0.67
N VAL A 45 0.34 -2.09 1.10
CA VAL A 45 1.70 -1.93 0.58
C VAL A 45 2.55 -3.16 0.92
N LYS A 46 2.39 -3.73 2.12
CA LYS A 46 3.06 -4.99 2.51
C LYS A 46 2.66 -6.15 1.62
N GLU A 47 1.37 -6.35 1.38
CA GLU A 47 0.89 -7.39 0.45
C GLU A 47 1.53 -7.22 -0.92
N ILE A 48 1.51 -6.01 -1.49
CA ILE A 48 2.08 -5.75 -2.82
C ILE A 48 3.59 -6.03 -2.86
N LEU A 49 4.32 -5.66 -1.82
CA LEU A 49 5.76 -5.93 -1.73
C LEU A 49 6.05 -7.43 -1.65
N ILE A 50 5.31 -8.19 -0.84
CA ILE A 50 5.44 -9.65 -0.72
C ILE A 50 5.09 -10.33 -2.04
N ASP A 51 3.97 -9.98 -2.66
CA ASP A 51 3.53 -10.53 -3.95
C ASP A 51 4.54 -10.24 -5.07
N SER A 52 5.30 -9.16 -4.94
CA SER A 52 6.34 -8.76 -5.90
C SER A 52 7.73 -9.32 -5.56
N GLY A 53 7.88 -10.08 -4.47
CA GLY A 53 9.14 -10.69 -4.04
C GLY A 53 10.12 -9.76 -3.32
N PHE A 54 9.63 -8.68 -2.72
CA PHE A 54 10.40 -7.69 -1.95
C PHE A 54 10.05 -7.71 -0.45
N GLU A 55 9.86 -8.91 0.11
CA GLU A 55 9.48 -9.10 1.51
C GLU A 55 10.51 -8.57 2.51
N GLU A 56 11.79 -8.52 2.12
CA GLU A 56 12.89 -7.95 2.90
C GLU A 56 12.78 -6.43 3.10
N LEU A 57 12.11 -5.73 2.17
CA LEU A 57 11.85 -4.30 2.28
C LEU A 57 10.72 -3.97 3.27
N VAL A 58 9.97 -4.99 3.71
CA VAL A 58 8.96 -4.88 4.77
C VAL A 58 9.63 -4.99 6.14
N THR A 59 10.65 -4.16 6.35
CA THR A 59 11.34 -4.03 7.63
C THR A 59 10.80 -2.80 8.34
N ASP A 60 9.90 -3.00 9.30
CA ASP A 60 9.81 -2.04 10.40
C ASP A 60 11.11 -2.23 11.18
N ASN A 61 12.12 -1.38 10.93
CA ASN A 61 13.28 -1.26 11.80
C ASN A 61 12.86 -0.67 13.17
N SER A 62 11.99 -1.39 13.89
CA SER A 62 11.73 -1.23 15.32
C SER A 62 12.63 -2.15 16.15
N GLU A 63 13.71 -2.67 15.56
CA GLU A 63 14.84 -3.23 16.30
C GLU A 63 15.99 -2.22 16.32
N LYS A 64 15.80 -1.17 17.13
CA LYS A 64 16.80 -0.58 18.04
C LYS A 64 16.20 0.57 18.84
#